data_AF-A0A0A9DPR7-F1
#
_entry.id   AF-A0A0A9DPR7-F1
#
_cell.length_a   1.000
_cell.length_b   1.000
_cell.length_c   1.000
_cell.angle_alpha   90.00
_cell.angle_beta   90.00
_cell.angle_gamma   90.00
#
_symmetry.space_group_name_H-M   'P 1'
#
loop_
_entity.id
_entity.type
_entity.pdbx_description
1 polymer ?
#
loop_
_entity_poly.entity_id
_entity_poly.type
_entity_poly.pdbx_seq_one_letter_code
_entity_poly.pdbx_strand_id
1 'polypeptide(L)'
;MLACWIEDPNSEEFKLHIPRVHDYFWLAEDGMKMQGYNGSQLWDTAFTMQAIVAADLIKEFGPTLKLAHDYIKNSQLTNPTETFGDIMIDYPYVECTSAAVQALTSFRMLYPGHRRKEVDNCIRKAANFIESVQRSDGSWYGSWAVCFTYDIWFGVKGLIASGRTFENSPAIERHVTFCCQKSFPLAGGEKAICHLRTRFTPILKASDPMQ
;
A
#
# COMPACT_ATOMS: atom_id res chain seq x y z
N MET A 1 19.83 15.04 -16.46
CA MET A 1 19.64 16.34 -17.14
C MET A 1 20.80 17.31 -16.91
N LEU A 2 20.96 17.95 -15.73
CA LEU A 2 22.02 18.95 -15.53
C LEU A 2 23.43 18.36 -15.73
N ALA A 3 23.71 17.18 -15.18
CA ALA A 3 25.00 16.51 -15.39
C ALA A 3 25.30 16.26 -16.88
N CYS A 4 24.35 15.66 -17.62
CA CYS A 4 24.47 15.44 -19.07
C CYS A 4 24.71 16.75 -19.85
N TRP A 5 24.08 17.84 -19.42
CA TRP A 5 24.27 19.16 -20.02
C TRP A 5 25.66 19.74 -19.75
N ILE A 6 26.20 19.56 -18.53
CA ILE A 6 27.56 19.99 -18.18
C ILE A 6 28.61 19.23 -19.00
N GLU A 7 28.38 17.93 -19.22
CA GLU A 7 29.27 17.08 -20.01
C GLU A 7 29.25 17.46 -21.50
N ASP A 8 28.07 17.52 -22.13
CA ASP A 8 27.90 18.02 -23.49
C ASP A 8 26.46 18.54 -23.71
N PRO A 9 26.27 19.87 -23.90
CA PRO A 9 24.96 20.46 -24.18
C PRO A 9 24.29 19.97 -25.47
N ASN A 10 25.04 19.36 -26.41
CA ASN A 10 24.52 18.85 -27.67
C ASN A 10 24.34 17.32 -27.69
N SER A 11 24.62 16.65 -26.57
CA SER A 11 24.51 15.19 -26.43
C SER A 11 23.10 14.67 -26.68
N GLU A 12 23.00 13.41 -27.12
CA GLU A 12 21.70 12.76 -27.33
C GLU A 12 21.00 12.51 -25.99
N GLU A 13 21.77 12.17 -24.95
CA GLU A 13 21.30 11.95 -23.59
C GLU A 13 20.61 13.20 -23.03
N PHE A 14 21.19 14.39 -23.24
CA PHE A 14 20.55 15.64 -22.84
C PHE A 14 19.27 15.91 -23.64
N LYS A 15 19.29 15.69 -24.96
CA LYS A 15 18.09 15.85 -25.81
C LYS A 15 16.94 14.95 -25.39
N LEU A 16 17.23 13.72 -24.96
CA LEU A 16 16.24 12.78 -24.44
C LEU A 16 15.65 13.21 -23.09
N HIS A 17 16.37 13.99 -22.29
CA HIS A 17 15.87 14.52 -21.02
C HIS A 17 14.88 15.68 -21.20
N ILE A 18 15.07 16.56 -22.19
CA ILE A 18 14.23 17.74 -22.41
C ILE A 18 12.73 17.41 -22.47
N PRO A 19 12.25 16.46 -23.30
CA PRO A 19 10.83 16.16 -23.37
C PRO A 19 10.29 15.56 -22.07
N ARG A 20 11.13 14.93 -21.24
CA ARG A 20 10.75 14.30 -19.97
C ARG A 20 10.49 15.32 -18.85
N VAL A 21 10.91 16.57 -19.00
CA VAL A 21 10.58 17.63 -18.04
C VAL A 21 9.07 17.80 -17.93
N HIS A 22 8.36 17.66 -19.06
CA HIS A 22 6.90 17.78 -19.10
C HIS A 22 6.18 16.66 -18.33
N ASP A 23 6.78 15.48 -18.20
CA ASP A 23 6.23 14.36 -17.44
C ASP A 23 6.07 14.71 -15.94
N TYR A 24 6.78 15.74 -15.45
CA TYR A 24 6.73 16.22 -14.07
C TYR A 24 5.86 17.46 -13.88
N PHE A 25 5.34 18.08 -14.94
CA PHE A 25 4.50 19.26 -14.81
C PHE A 25 3.02 18.90 -14.71
N TRP A 26 2.34 19.52 -13.75
CA TRP A 26 0.90 19.37 -13.54
C TRP A 26 0.25 20.75 -13.45
N LEU A 27 -0.82 20.96 -14.21
CA LEU A 27 -1.62 22.18 -14.13
C LEU A 27 -2.73 21.99 -13.09
N ALA A 28 -2.58 22.65 -11.94
CA ALA A 28 -3.59 22.69 -10.88
C ALA A 28 -4.45 23.97 -10.96
N GLU A 29 -5.49 24.03 -10.13
CA GLU A 29 -6.39 25.19 -10.03
C GLU A 29 -5.66 26.49 -9.67
N ASP A 30 -4.56 26.40 -8.92
CA ASP A 30 -3.70 27.50 -8.50
C ASP A 30 -2.43 27.67 -9.37
N GLY A 31 -2.39 27.00 -10.52
CA GLY A 31 -1.33 27.16 -11.52
C GLY A 31 -0.48 25.91 -11.73
N MET A 32 0.59 26.07 -12.49
CA MET A 32 1.48 24.97 -12.86
C MET A 32 2.43 24.63 -11.70
N LYS A 33 2.53 23.33 -11.41
CA LYS A 33 3.36 22.77 -10.34
C LYS A 33 4.24 21.65 -10.89
N MET A 34 5.32 21.38 -10.16
CA MET A 34 6.16 20.22 -10.39
C MET A 34 5.76 19.10 -9.41
N GLN A 35 5.52 17.92 -9.95
CA GLN A 35 5.18 16.72 -9.20
C GLN A 35 6.42 16.14 -8.51
N GLY A 36 6.23 15.46 -7.37
CA GLY A 36 7.33 14.77 -6.67
C GLY A 36 7.87 13.54 -7.41
N TYR A 37 7.04 12.94 -8.26
CA TYR A 37 7.35 11.84 -9.18
C TYR A 37 6.71 12.15 -10.54
N ASN A 38 7.00 11.36 -11.57
CA ASN A 38 6.28 11.45 -12.86
C ASN A 38 4.79 11.05 -12.75
N GLY A 39 4.35 10.64 -11.55
CA GLY A 39 2.96 10.55 -11.12
C GLY A 39 2.77 9.44 -10.08
N SER A 40 1.51 9.25 -9.66
CA SER A 40 1.04 8.20 -8.74
C SER A 40 0.10 7.22 -9.43
N GLN A 41 0.15 7.13 -10.76
CA GLN A 41 -0.89 6.53 -11.61
C GLN A 41 -1.17 5.06 -11.24
N LEU A 42 -0.12 4.24 -11.11
CA LEU A 42 -0.28 2.82 -10.76
C LEU A 42 -0.80 2.64 -9.33
N TRP A 43 -0.30 3.45 -8.40
CA TRP A 43 -0.71 3.44 -7.01
C TRP A 43 -2.19 3.78 -6.84
N ASP A 44 -2.63 4.89 -7.44
CA ASP A 44 -4.02 5.36 -7.37
C ASP A 44 -4.98 4.41 -8.09
N THR A 45 -4.56 3.84 -9.22
CA THR A 45 -5.36 2.85 -9.96
C THR A 45 -5.55 1.58 -9.15
N ALA A 46 -4.47 1.03 -8.57
CA ALA A 46 -4.53 -0.20 -7.78
C ALA A 46 -5.41 -0.05 -6.52
N PHE A 47 -5.33 1.09 -5.82
CA PHE A 47 -6.20 1.32 -4.66
C PHE A 47 -7.65 1.64 -5.04
N THR A 48 -7.87 2.38 -6.12
CA THR A 48 -9.23 2.63 -6.63
C THR A 48 -9.92 1.32 -6.99
N MET A 49 -9.22 0.40 -7.67
CA MET A 49 -9.76 -0.93 -7.96
C MET A 49 -10.13 -1.71 -6.69
N GLN A 50 -9.25 -1.72 -5.69
CA GLN A 50 -9.53 -2.37 -4.40
C GLN A 50 -10.73 -1.74 -3.69
N ALA A 51 -10.88 -0.41 -3.73
CA ALA A 51 -12.00 0.30 -3.13
C ALA A 51 -13.33 -0.03 -3.83
N ILE A 52 -13.36 -0.03 -5.17
CA ILE A 52 -14.57 -0.39 -5.96
C ILE A 52 -15.01 -1.83 -5.64
N VAL A 53 -14.05 -2.77 -5.59
CA VAL A 53 -14.33 -4.17 -5.26
C VAL A 53 -14.83 -4.30 -3.82
N ALA A 54 -14.22 -3.61 -2.86
CA ALA A 54 -14.62 -3.65 -1.46
C ALA A 54 -15.99 -2.99 -1.21
N ALA A 55 -16.40 -2.05 -2.05
CA ALA A 55 -17.71 -1.39 -2.00
C ALA A 55 -18.82 -2.18 -2.72
N ASP A 56 -18.53 -3.36 -3.27
CA ASP A 56 -19.46 -4.18 -4.06
C ASP A 56 -20.03 -3.46 -5.31
N LEU A 57 -19.25 -2.56 -5.91
CA LEU A 57 -19.65 -1.76 -7.07
C LEU A 57 -19.16 -2.36 -8.41
N ILE A 58 -18.79 -3.63 -8.42
CA ILE A 58 -18.19 -4.30 -9.58
C ILE A 58 -19.13 -4.28 -10.79
N LYS A 59 -20.44 -4.47 -10.57
CA LYS A 59 -21.45 -4.47 -11.65
C LYS A 59 -21.60 -3.10 -12.30
N GLU A 60 -21.45 -2.03 -11.53
CA GLU A 60 -21.58 -0.66 -12.00
C GLU A 60 -20.33 -0.22 -12.78
N PHE A 61 -19.14 -0.56 -12.28
CA PHE A 61 -17.87 -0.13 -12.85
C PHE A 61 -17.17 -1.21 -13.71
N GLY A 62 -17.89 -2.22 -14.18
CA GLY A 62 -17.31 -3.35 -14.92
C GLY A 62 -16.39 -2.96 -16.09
N PRO A 63 -16.81 -2.07 -17.02
CA PRO A 63 -15.95 -1.59 -18.10
C PRO A 63 -14.71 -0.83 -17.61
N THR A 64 -14.86 0.00 -16.57
CA THR A 64 -13.76 0.76 -15.96
C THR A 64 -12.73 -0.18 -15.31
N LEU A 65 -13.19 -1.20 -14.59
CA LEU A 65 -12.33 -2.21 -13.98
C LEU A 65 -11.55 -3.01 -15.02
N LYS A 66 -12.13 -3.27 -16.20
CA LYS A 66 -11.42 -3.91 -17.31
C LYS A 66 -10.28 -3.04 -17.83
N LEU A 67 -10.52 -1.75 -18.04
CA LEU A 67 -9.46 -0.81 -18.47
C LEU A 67 -8.36 -0.68 -17.42
N ALA A 68 -8.73 -0.59 -16.14
CA ALA A 68 -7.78 -0.52 -15.04
C ALA A 68 -6.93 -1.80 -14.94
N HIS A 69 -7.55 -2.98 -15.11
CA HIS A 69 -6.84 -4.25 -15.20
C HIS A 69 -5.83 -4.28 -16.36
N ASP A 70 -6.24 -3.85 -17.56
CA ASP A 70 -5.37 -3.82 -18.73
C ASP A 70 -4.21 -2.84 -18.55
N TYR A 71 -4.46 -1.69 -17.91
CA TYR A 71 -3.43 -0.73 -17.53
C TYR A 71 -2.39 -1.33 -16.58
N ILE A 72 -2.83 -1.99 -15.50
CA ILE A 72 -1.92 -2.63 -14.53
C ILE A 72 -1.08 -3.71 -15.24
N LYS A 73 -1.72 -4.54 -16.07
CA LYS A 73 -1.03 -5.60 -16.81
C LYS A 73 0.03 -5.05 -17.75
N ASN A 74 -0.28 -3.98 -18.49
CA ASN A 74 0.67 -3.35 -19.41
C ASN A 74 1.78 -2.57 -18.70
N SER A 75 1.55 -2.17 -17.44
CA SER A 75 2.53 -1.45 -16.60
C SER A 75 3.46 -2.39 -15.83
N GLN A 76 3.23 -3.71 -15.88
CA GLN A 76 4.10 -4.68 -15.20
C GLN A 76 5.46 -4.75 -15.90
N LEU A 77 6.53 -4.44 -15.16
CA LEU A 77 7.90 -4.60 -15.65
C LEU A 77 8.24 -6.09 -15.79
N THR A 78 8.72 -6.50 -16.95
CA THR A 78 9.10 -7.89 -17.25
C THR A 78 10.55 -8.20 -16.84
N ASN A 79 11.40 -7.17 -16.71
CA ASN A 79 12.79 -7.31 -16.27
C ASN A 79 13.14 -6.25 -15.20
N PRO A 80 13.08 -6.58 -13.91
CA PRO A 80 13.32 -5.60 -12.83
C PRO A 80 14.80 -5.25 -12.61
N THR A 81 15.76 -6.00 -13.19
CA THR A 81 17.19 -5.79 -12.93
C THR A 81 17.80 -4.61 -13.69
N GLU A 82 17.08 -4.01 -14.63
CA GLU A 82 17.57 -2.86 -15.42
C GLU A 82 17.26 -1.50 -14.78
N THR A 83 16.46 -1.44 -13.71
CA THR A 83 15.92 -0.17 -13.18
C THR A 83 16.58 0.29 -11.87
N PHE A 84 17.21 -0.61 -11.10
CA PHE A 84 17.75 -0.26 -9.78
C PHE A 84 19.12 -0.92 -9.53
N GLY A 85 20.17 -0.10 -9.51
CA GLY A 85 21.49 -0.42 -8.96
C GLY A 85 21.79 0.51 -7.78
N ASP A 86 22.37 -0.02 -6.70
CA ASP A 86 22.90 0.71 -5.54
C ASP A 86 21.95 1.65 -4.78
N ILE A 87 20.90 1.08 -4.15
CA ILE A 87 20.13 1.75 -3.08
C ILE A 87 20.63 1.27 -1.71
N MET A 88 21.66 1.95 -1.19
CA MET A 88 22.59 1.47 -0.17
C MET A 88 21.99 0.86 1.12
N ILE A 89 20.80 1.25 1.58
CA ILE A 89 19.99 0.51 2.58
C ILE A 89 18.52 0.83 2.31
N ASP A 90 17.73 -0.16 1.94
CA ASP A 90 16.25 -0.07 1.92
C ASP A 90 15.70 -0.63 3.22
N TYR A 91 14.96 0.19 3.97
CA TYR A 91 14.44 -0.20 5.27
C TYR A 91 13.13 -0.97 5.10
N PRO A 92 12.89 -2.03 5.88
CA PRO A 92 11.59 -2.68 5.91
C PRO A 92 10.57 -1.77 6.59
N TYR A 93 9.46 -1.50 5.91
CA TYR A 93 8.34 -0.70 6.40
C TYR A 93 7.12 -1.59 6.65
N VAL A 94 6.29 -1.26 7.64
CA VAL A 94 5.10 -2.04 8.00
C VAL A 94 4.08 -2.03 6.86
N GLU A 95 3.95 -0.89 6.19
CA GLU A 95 3.05 -0.67 5.06
C GLU A 95 3.38 -1.60 3.89
N CYS A 96 4.63 -1.58 3.45
CA CYS A 96 5.12 -2.42 2.35
C CYS A 96 5.06 -3.90 2.72
N THR A 97 5.46 -4.25 3.96
CA THR A 97 5.42 -5.63 4.46
C THR A 97 3.99 -6.17 4.51
N SER A 98 3.06 -5.36 5.00
CA SER A 98 1.64 -5.70 5.08
C SER A 98 1.02 -5.89 3.70
N ALA A 99 1.29 -4.97 2.76
CA ALA A 99 0.80 -5.08 1.39
C ALA A 99 1.31 -6.37 0.71
N ALA A 100 2.59 -6.69 0.89
CA ALA A 100 3.18 -7.93 0.37
C ALA A 100 2.54 -9.18 1.00
N VAL A 101 2.28 -9.19 2.31
CA VAL A 101 1.59 -10.31 2.99
C VAL A 101 0.18 -10.49 2.46
N GLN A 102 -0.58 -9.40 2.29
CA GLN A 102 -1.93 -9.46 1.73
C GLN A 102 -1.92 -10.05 0.31
N ALA A 103 -1.01 -9.59 -0.55
CA ALA A 103 -0.86 -10.10 -1.90
C ALA A 103 -0.46 -11.58 -1.93
N LEU A 104 0.53 -11.98 -1.13
CA LEU A 104 0.99 -13.37 -1.02
C LEU A 104 -0.08 -14.30 -0.45
N THR A 105 -0.86 -13.84 0.52
CA THR A 105 -2.00 -14.59 1.06
C THR A 105 -3.10 -14.78 0.01
N SER A 106 -3.40 -13.76 -0.80
CA SER A 106 -4.34 -13.93 -1.92
C SER A 106 -3.78 -14.88 -2.99
N PHE A 107 -2.52 -14.71 -3.36
CA PHE A 107 -1.84 -15.55 -4.34
C PHE A 107 -1.79 -17.02 -3.92
N ARG A 108 -1.44 -17.32 -2.66
CA ARG A 108 -1.36 -18.71 -2.16
C ARG A 108 -2.73 -19.40 -2.14
N MET A 109 -3.83 -18.66 -2.03
CA MET A 109 -5.18 -19.22 -2.09
C MET A 109 -5.56 -19.62 -3.51
N LEU A 110 -5.15 -18.81 -4.50
CA LEU A 110 -5.38 -19.09 -5.92
C LEU A 110 -4.43 -20.16 -6.48
N TYR A 111 -3.18 -20.23 -5.97
CA TYR A 111 -2.14 -21.12 -6.46
C TYR A 111 -1.46 -21.91 -5.32
N PRO A 112 -2.18 -22.82 -4.64
CA PRO A 112 -1.70 -23.45 -3.41
C PRO A 112 -0.45 -24.31 -3.58
N GLY A 113 -0.18 -24.83 -4.77
CA GLY A 113 1.02 -25.64 -5.06
C GLY A 113 2.28 -24.84 -5.37
N HIS A 114 2.17 -23.53 -5.68
CA HIS A 114 3.31 -22.74 -6.14
C HIS A 114 4.17 -22.25 -4.97
N ARG A 115 5.40 -22.77 -4.84
CA ARG A 115 6.41 -22.35 -3.83
C ARG A 115 5.86 -22.25 -2.40
N ARG A 116 4.92 -23.12 -2.05
CA ARG A 116 4.11 -23.03 -0.82
C ARG A 116 4.93 -22.81 0.44
N LYS A 117 5.99 -23.62 0.62
CA LYS A 117 6.88 -23.55 1.80
C LYS A 117 7.55 -22.19 1.94
N GLU A 118 7.99 -21.62 0.82
CA GLU A 118 8.69 -20.32 0.81
C GLU A 118 7.72 -19.17 1.08
N VAL A 119 6.54 -19.22 0.46
CA VAL A 119 5.46 -18.24 0.67
C VAL A 119 5.00 -18.23 2.13
N ASP A 120 4.72 -19.40 2.71
CA ASP A 120 4.31 -19.49 4.12
C ASP A 120 5.41 -19.02 5.08
N ASN A 121 6.68 -19.35 4.78
CA ASN A 121 7.80 -18.85 5.57
C ASN A 121 7.95 -17.33 5.46
N CYS A 122 7.74 -16.76 4.28
CA CYS A 122 7.76 -15.32 4.04
C CYS A 122 6.65 -14.62 4.85
N ILE A 123 5.41 -15.08 4.74
CA ILE A 123 4.25 -14.54 5.47
C ILE A 123 4.50 -14.59 6.99
N ARG A 124 5.03 -15.71 7.50
CA ARG A 124 5.35 -15.87 8.92
C ARG A 124 6.42 -14.88 9.38
N LYS A 125 7.52 -14.73 8.64
CA LYS A 125 8.58 -13.77 8.96
C LYS A 125 8.09 -12.33 8.93
N ALA A 126 7.27 -12.00 7.93
CA ALA A 126 6.65 -10.69 7.79
C ALA A 126 5.71 -10.35 8.95
N ALA A 127 4.86 -11.30 9.38
CA ALA A 127 4.02 -11.11 10.56
C ALA A 127 4.83 -10.85 11.83
N ASN A 128 5.89 -11.65 12.06
CA ASN A 128 6.78 -11.46 13.21
C ASN A 128 7.47 -10.08 13.16
N PHE A 129 7.87 -9.62 11.98
CA PHE A 129 8.43 -8.28 11.81
C PHE A 129 7.44 -7.20 12.23
N ILE A 130 6.21 -7.24 11.70
CA ILE A 130 5.14 -6.28 12.05
C ILE A 130 4.90 -6.25 13.57
N GLU A 131 4.84 -7.41 14.22
CA GLU A 131 4.68 -7.50 15.67
C GLU A 131 5.89 -6.92 16.42
N SER A 132 7.11 -7.13 15.91
CA SER A 132 8.36 -6.69 16.58
C SER A 132 8.58 -5.17 16.55
N VAL A 133 8.06 -4.48 15.53
CA VAL A 133 8.20 -3.03 15.37
C VAL A 133 6.99 -2.26 15.93
N GLN A 134 5.98 -2.97 16.44
CA GLN A 134 4.86 -2.34 17.14
C GLN A 134 5.34 -1.66 18.42
N ARG A 135 4.91 -0.43 18.64
CA ARG A 135 5.22 0.33 19.86
C ARG A 135 4.48 -0.26 21.05
N SER A 136 4.97 0.03 22.26
CA SER A 136 4.35 -0.42 23.51
C SER A 136 2.93 0.11 23.71
N ASP A 137 2.60 1.25 23.11
CA ASP A 137 1.26 1.83 23.12
C ASP A 137 0.28 1.16 22.15
N GLY A 138 0.74 0.22 21.30
CA GLY A 138 -0.08 -0.48 20.31
C GLY A 138 -0.11 0.17 18.92
N SER A 139 0.57 1.29 18.72
CA SER A 139 0.65 1.99 17.44
C SER A 139 1.84 1.53 16.58
N TRP A 140 1.74 1.81 15.28
CA TRP A 140 2.86 1.75 14.34
C TRP A 140 3.09 3.13 13.72
N TYR A 141 4.32 3.44 13.37
CA TYR A 141 4.70 4.76 12.88
C TYR A 141 4.73 4.77 11.35
N GLY A 142 3.77 5.48 10.74
CA GLY A 142 3.69 5.63 9.30
C GLY A 142 4.84 6.45 8.73
N SER A 143 5.50 5.88 7.74
CA SER A 143 6.63 6.49 7.04
C SER A 143 6.22 7.14 5.72
N TRP A 144 5.11 6.71 5.14
CA TRP A 144 4.65 7.12 3.81
C TRP A 144 3.38 7.99 3.80
N ALA A 145 2.77 8.22 4.97
CA ALA A 145 1.65 9.14 5.15
C ALA A 145 1.60 9.67 6.60
N VAL A 146 0.71 10.62 6.86
CA VAL A 146 0.48 11.16 8.21
C VAL A 146 -0.50 10.25 8.95
N CYS A 147 -0.24 9.83 10.19
CA CYS A 147 0.99 9.11 10.54
C CYS A 147 0.61 7.77 11.18
N PHE A 148 -0.01 7.80 12.36
CA PHE A 148 -0.34 6.57 13.09
C PHE A 148 -1.56 5.86 12.51
N THR A 149 -2.60 6.58 12.07
CA THR A 149 -3.84 6.00 11.55
C THR A 149 -3.62 5.15 10.30
N TYR A 150 -2.77 5.66 9.40
CA TYR A 150 -2.37 4.99 8.16
C TYR A 150 -1.66 3.66 8.44
N ASP A 151 -0.60 3.70 9.25
CA ASP A 151 0.23 2.53 9.46
C ASP A 151 -0.41 1.51 10.41
N ILE A 152 -1.27 1.97 11.31
CA ILE A 152 -2.19 1.12 12.07
C ILE A 152 -3.04 0.26 11.13
N TRP A 153 -3.64 0.88 10.11
CA TRP A 153 -4.50 0.18 9.17
C TRP A 153 -3.71 -0.92 8.43
N PHE A 154 -2.49 -0.61 7.98
CA PHE A 154 -1.61 -1.58 7.36
C PHE A 154 -1.16 -2.67 8.34
N GLY A 155 -0.69 -2.33 9.53
CA GLY A 155 -0.24 -3.28 10.54
C GLY A 155 -1.30 -4.32 10.87
N VAL A 156 -2.54 -3.87 11.13
CA VAL A 156 -3.67 -4.77 11.42
C VAL A 156 -4.04 -5.63 10.21
N LYS A 157 -4.16 -5.04 9.02
CA LYS A 157 -4.50 -5.79 7.80
C LYS A 157 -3.46 -6.87 7.48
N GLY A 158 -2.17 -6.57 7.67
CA GLY A 158 -1.07 -7.51 7.47
C GLY A 158 -1.11 -8.68 8.45
N LEU A 159 -1.35 -8.38 9.73
CA LEU A 159 -1.50 -9.42 10.76
C LEU A 159 -2.70 -10.32 10.48
N ILE A 160 -3.87 -9.74 10.18
CA ILE A 160 -5.08 -10.51 9.82
C ILE A 160 -4.82 -11.39 8.59
N ALA A 161 -4.21 -10.83 7.54
CA ALA A 161 -3.89 -11.58 6.33
C ALA A 161 -2.87 -12.71 6.56
N SER A 162 -2.01 -12.60 7.59
CA SER A 162 -1.10 -13.67 8.01
C SER A 162 -1.76 -14.77 8.86
N GLY A 163 -3.05 -14.60 9.21
CA GLY A 163 -3.80 -15.52 10.07
C GLY A 163 -3.74 -15.17 11.56
N ARG A 164 -3.32 -13.95 11.93
CA ARG A 164 -3.44 -13.46 13.30
C ARG A 164 -4.86 -12.98 13.56
N THR A 165 -5.34 -13.25 14.75
CA THR A 165 -6.67 -12.88 15.24
C THR A 165 -6.54 -12.20 16.59
N PHE A 166 -7.64 -11.64 17.07
CA PHE A 166 -7.67 -11.00 18.39
C PHE A 166 -7.30 -11.99 19.50
N GLU A 167 -7.66 -13.26 19.36
CA GLU A 167 -7.42 -14.31 20.36
C GLU A 167 -5.97 -14.82 20.38
N ASN A 168 -5.26 -14.75 19.24
CA ASN A 168 -3.93 -15.36 19.09
C ASN A 168 -2.78 -14.36 18.94
N SER A 169 -3.08 -13.05 18.86
CA SER A 169 -2.06 -12.01 18.73
C SER A 169 -2.32 -10.86 19.72
N PRO A 170 -1.50 -10.76 20.78
CA PRO A 170 -1.52 -9.61 21.70
C PRO A 170 -1.24 -8.28 20.99
N ALA A 171 -0.60 -8.31 19.81
CA ALA A 171 -0.37 -7.11 19.01
C ALA A 171 -1.68 -6.51 18.50
N ILE A 172 -2.62 -7.35 18.06
CA ILE A 172 -3.96 -6.91 17.64
C ILE A 172 -4.75 -6.38 18.85
N GLU A 173 -4.64 -7.02 20.01
CA GLU A 173 -5.30 -6.56 21.24
C GLU A 173 -4.80 -5.18 21.69
N ARG A 174 -3.47 -4.98 21.75
CA ARG A 174 -2.87 -3.68 22.08
C ARG A 174 -3.29 -2.61 21.09
N HIS A 175 -3.35 -2.96 19.81
CA HIS A 175 -3.83 -2.07 18.78
C HIS A 175 -5.29 -1.63 19.00
N VAL A 176 -6.20 -2.58 19.25
CA VAL A 176 -7.60 -2.29 19.53
C VAL A 176 -7.72 -1.39 20.76
N THR A 177 -6.91 -1.65 21.79
CA THR A 177 -6.86 -0.81 22.99
C THR A 177 -6.41 0.62 22.68
N PHE A 178 -5.35 0.80 21.88
CA PHE A 178 -4.91 2.12 21.40
C PHE A 178 -6.03 2.86 20.67
N CYS A 179 -6.69 2.21 19.71
CA CYS A 179 -7.80 2.78 18.97
C CYS A 179 -8.98 3.14 19.89
N CYS A 180 -9.35 2.27 20.82
CA CYS A 180 -10.43 2.54 21.77
C CYS A 180 -10.13 3.72 22.71
N GLN A 181 -8.85 3.92 23.07
CA GLN A 181 -8.41 5.07 23.85
C GLN A 181 -8.40 6.39 23.03
N LYS A 182 -8.35 6.31 21.70
CA LYS A 182 -8.11 7.45 20.80
C LYS A 182 -9.27 7.83 19.86
N SER A 183 -10.23 6.94 19.60
CA SER A 183 -11.40 7.16 18.72
C SER A 183 -12.20 8.39 19.15
N PHE A 184 -12.79 9.22 18.27
CA PHE A 184 -13.84 10.24 18.56
C PHE A 184 -15.19 9.89 17.90
N PRO A 185 -16.38 10.34 18.38
CA PRO A 185 -17.68 9.86 17.93
C PRO A 185 -18.18 10.64 16.71
N LEU A 186 -17.33 11.47 16.09
CA LEU A 186 -17.68 12.22 14.89
C LEU A 186 -16.50 12.14 13.93
N ALA A 187 -16.82 11.66 12.73
CA ALA A 187 -15.94 11.49 11.60
C ALA A 187 -15.17 12.77 11.24
N GLY A 188 -13.91 12.62 10.84
CA GLY A 188 -13.19 13.60 10.02
C GLY A 188 -12.05 14.34 10.72
N GLY A 189 -10.81 13.92 10.43
CA GLY A 189 -9.63 14.77 10.54
C GLY A 189 -8.71 14.48 11.72
N GLU A 190 -7.43 14.28 11.42
CA GLU A 190 -6.34 14.03 12.38
C GLU A 190 -6.09 15.16 13.39
N LYS A 191 -6.82 16.29 13.30
CA LYS A 191 -6.83 17.33 14.34
C LYS A 191 -7.82 17.05 15.49
N ALA A 192 -8.59 15.96 15.43
CA ALA A 192 -9.60 15.61 16.43
C ALA A 192 -9.51 14.14 16.87
N ILE A 193 -8.32 13.64 17.26
CA ILE A 193 -8.09 12.26 17.77
C ILE A 193 -7.64 12.28 19.25
N CYS A 194 -8.59 12.53 20.14
CA CYS A 194 -8.45 12.78 21.58
C CYS A 194 -9.76 12.57 22.39
N HIS A 195 -10.79 11.87 21.91
CA HIS A 195 -12.03 11.68 22.69
C HIS A 195 -12.82 10.43 22.34
N LEU A 196 -14.02 10.39 21.78
CA LEU A 196 -14.89 9.21 21.91
C LEU A 196 -14.82 7.95 20.97
N ARG A 197 -14.49 6.81 21.57
CA ARG A 197 -15.34 5.59 21.68
C ARG A 197 -16.35 5.24 20.56
N THR A 198 -16.33 3.94 20.24
CA THR A 198 -17.44 3.01 19.89
C THR A 198 -17.94 2.93 18.43
N ARG A 199 -17.43 1.94 17.67
CA ARG A 199 -18.11 0.69 17.22
C ARG A 199 -17.31 0.05 16.07
N PHE A 200 -16.74 -1.15 16.28
CA PHE A 200 -16.20 -2.00 15.21
C PHE A 200 -16.92 -3.35 15.27
N THR A 201 -17.53 -3.76 14.15
CA THR A 201 -18.01 -5.12 13.89
C THR A 201 -17.38 -5.63 12.58
N PRO A 202 -17.15 -6.95 12.43
CA PRO A 202 -16.08 -7.49 11.59
C PRO A 202 -16.51 -7.75 10.14
N ILE A 203 -15.68 -7.32 9.17
CA ILE A 203 -15.76 -7.71 7.76
C ILE A 203 -14.89 -8.96 7.56
N LEU A 204 -15.44 -10.14 7.87
CA LEU A 204 -14.89 -11.45 7.46
C LEU A 204 -16.00 -12.50 7.38
N LYS A 205 -16.96 -12.33 6.46
CA LYS A 205 -17.76 -13.43 5.89
C LYS A 205 -18.22 -13.06 4.49
N ALA A 206 -17.42 -13.40 3.50
CA ALA A 206 -17.85 -13.48 2.11
C ALA A 206 -17.05 -14.61 1.44
N SER A 207 -17.41 -15.83 1.79
CA SER A 207 -17.06 -17.04 1.05
C SER A 207 -18.04 -18.13 1.46
N ASP A 208 -19.18 -18.18 0.78
CA ASP A 208 -19.93 -19.43 0.63
C ASP A 208 -20.04 -19.72 -0.89
N PRO A 209 -19.85 -20.98 -1.30
CA PRO A 209 -19.80 -21.38 -2.69
C PRO A 209 -21.19 -21.43 -3.34
N MET A 210 -21.21 -21.14 -4.64
CA MET A 210 -22.32 -21.36 -5.59
C MET A 210 -23.17 -22.59 -5.28
N GLN A 211 -24.45 -22.36 -5.03
CA GLN A 211 -25.57 -23.11 -5.63
C GLN A 211 -26.48 -22.11 -6.35
#